data_AF-A0A920PLN6-F1
#
_entry.id   AF-A0A920PLN6-F1
#
_cell.length_a   1.000
_cell.length_b   1.000
_cell.length_c   1.000
_cell.angle_alpha   90.00
_cell.angle_beta   90.00
_cell.angle_gamma   90.00
#
_symmetry.space_group_name_H-M   'P 1'
#
loop_
_entity.id
_entity.type
_entity.pdbx_description
1 polymer ?
#
loop_
_entity_poly.entity_id
_entity_poly.type
_entity_poly.pdbx_seq_one_letter_code
_entity_poly.pdbx_strand_id
1 'polypeptide(L)'
;MSAILYSTIFISPGVETIGEQEIIAYAKQMSDGDDSIVVVDSRTPNWVAKGTIPSAMNVPWTKLNPAKGATPIEMLRSCKTYLM
;
A
#
# COMPACT_ATOMS: atom_id res chain seq x y z
N MET A 1 -21.20 -15.31 25.85
CA MET A 1 -20.69 -14.11 25.15
C MET A 1 -19.21 -14.33 24.87
N SER A 2 -18.89 -14.89 23.70
CA SER A 2 -17.50 -15.01 23.27
C SER A 2 -17.19 -13.78 22.42
N ALA A 3 -16.38 -12.88 22.96
CA ALA A 3 -15.73 -11.87 22.14
C ALA A 3 -14.77 -12.62 21.22
N ILE A 4 -15.08 -12.64 19.94
CA ILE A 4 -14.12 -13.02 18.90
C ILE A 4 -13.05 -11.94 18.95
N LEU A 5 -11.97 -12.21 19.67
CA LEU A 5 -10.79 -11.39 19.73
C LEU A 5 -10.15 -11.48 18.34
N TYR A 6 -10.50 -10.57 17.43
CA TYR A 6 -9.71 -10.36 16.22
C TYR A 6 -8.34 -9.88 16.69
N SER A 7 -7.39 -10.79 16.78
CA SER A 7 -6.01 -10.47 17.15
C SER A 7 -5.46 -9.51 16.09
N THR A 8 -5.36 -8.23 16.43
CA THR A 8 -4.59 -7.28 15.62
C THR A 8 -3.21 -7.87 15.38
N ILE A 9 -2.85 -8.04 14.12
CA ILE A 9 -1.50 -8.47 13.74
C ILE A 9 -0.60 -7.27 14.00
N PHE A 10 0.22 -7.35 15.04
CA PHE A 10 1.21 -6.33 15.35
C PHE A 10 2.52 -6.67 14.64
N ILE A 11 2.86 -5.92 13.59
CA ILE A 11 4.07 -6.17 12.80
C ILE A 11 5.27 -5.37 13.29
N SER A 12 5.08 -4.11 13.68
CA SER A 12 6.12 -3.21 14.17
C SER A 12 5.54 -1.90 14.74
N PRO A 13 6.22 -1.22 15.68
CA PRO A 13 5.84 0.13 16.09
C PRO A 13 5.76 1.09 14.88
N GLY A 14 4.70 1.90 14.84
CA GLY A 14 4.46 2.84 13.72
C GLY A 14 3.87 2.19 12.47
N VAL A 15 3.56 0.89 12.49
CA VAL A 15 2.84 0.19 11.43
C VAL A 15 1.52 -0.33 11.99
N GLU A 16 0.42 0.30 11.57
CA GLU A 16 -0.92 -0.18 11.83
C GLU A 16 -1.30 -1.23 10.80
N THR A 17 -1.82 -2.37 11.26
CA THR A 17 -2.38 -3.39 10.36
C THR A 17 -3.85 -3.09 10.16
N ILE A 18 -4.23 -2.91 8.90
CA ILE A 18 -5.59 -2.62 8.47
C ILE A 18 -6.20 -3.83 7.75
N GLY A 19 -7.52 -3.98 7.86
CA GLY A 19 -8.29 -5.02 7.20
C GLY A 19 -8.80 -4.59 5.83
N GLU A 20 -9.62 -5.46 5.23
CA GLU A 20 -10.16 -5.25 3.89
C GLU A 20 -11.17 -4.09 3.84
N GLN A 21 -11.99 -3.91 4.88
CA GLN A 21 -12.99 -2.84 4.92
C GLN A 21 -12.34 -1.45 5.01
N GLU A 22 -11.28 -1.33 5.81
CA GLU A 22 -10.52 -0.10 5.99
C GLU A 22 -9.83 0.31 4.68
N ILE A 23 -9.24 -0.65 3.96
CA ILE A 23 -8.64 -0.40 2.64
C ILE A 23 -9.66 0.16 1.65
N ILE A 24 -10.88 -0.39 1.61
CA ILE A 24 -11.95 0.10 0.73
C ILE A 24 -12.36 1.53 1.13
N ALA A 25 -12.43 1.82 2.42
CA ALA A 25 -12.75 3.16 2.92
C ALA A 25 -11.68 4.19 2.53
N TYR A 26 -10.39 3.84 2.62
CA TYR A 26 -9.29 4.72 2.18
C TYR A 26 -9.30 4.92 0.67
N ALA A 27 -9.55 3.87 -0.12
CA ALA A 27 -9.67 4.00 -1.57
C ALA A 27 -10.84 4.92 -1.97
N LYS A 28 -11.95 4.90 -1.22
CA LYS A 28 -13.06 5.82 -1.42
C LYS A 28 -12.68 7.27 -1.08
N GLN A 29 -12.00 7.50 0.04
CA GLN A 29 -11.55 8.84 0.45
C GLN A 29 -10.59 9.44 -0.57
N MET A 30 -9.62 8.66 -1.06
CA MET A 30 -8.75 9.09 -2.17
C MET A 30 -9.56 9.47 -3.41
N SER A 31 -10.57 8.67 -3.75
CA SER A 31 -11.44 8.94 -4.91
C SER A 31 -12.31 10.19 -4.72
N ASP A 32 -12.55 10.60 -3.48
CA ASP A 32 -13.31 11.81 -3.12
C ASP A 32 -12.41 13.07 -3.07
N GLY A 33 -11.12 12.93 -3.37
CA GLY A 33 -10.16 14.05 -3.47
C GLY A 33 -9.31 14.26 -2.22
N ASP A 34 -9.20 13.26 -1.34
CA ASP A 34 -8.25 13.32 -0.23
C ASP A 34 -6.83 12.93 -0.70
N ASP A 35 -6.01 13.95 -0.96
CA ASP A 35 -4.62 13.80 -1.40
C ASP A 35 -3.65 13.42 -0.27
N SER A 36 -4.13 13.32 0.98
CA SER A 36 -3.29 12.91 2.13
C SER A 36 -3.09 11.39 2.22
N ILE A 37 -3.85 10.63 1.44
CA ILE A 37 -3.89 9.16 1.48
C ILE A 37 -3.35 8.60 0.16
N VAL A 38 -2.51 7.56 0.26
CA VAL A 38 -2.04 6.80 -0.91
C VAL A 38 -2.19 5.31 -0.63
N VAL A 39 -2.97 4.63 -1.48
CA VAL A 39 -3.07 3.17 -1.48
C VAL A 39 -2.05 2.61 -2.46
N VAL A 40 -1.15 1.76 -1.96
CA VAL A 40 -0.05 1.19 -2.74
C VAL A 40 -0.23 -0.30 -2.95
N ASP A 41 -0.31 -0.72 -4.21
CA ASP A 41 -0.24 -2.13 -4.60
C ASP A 41 1.22 -2.49 -4.91
N SER A 42 1.83 -3.27 -4.01
CA SER A 42 3.24 -3.63 -4.10
C SER A 42 3.53 -4.82 -5.03
N ARG A 43 2.50 -5.41 -5.64
CA ARG A 43 2.67 -6.57 -6.55
C ARG A 43 3.43 -6.16 -7.81
N THR A 44 3.98 -7.16 -8.52
CA THR A 44 4.63 -6.89 -9.80
C THR A 44 3.58 -6.52 -10.87
N PRO A 45 3.94 -5.71 -11.90
CA PRO A 45 2.95 -5.13 -12.82
C PRO A 45 2.08 -6.16 -13.57
N ASN A 46 2.62 -7.34 -13.84
CA ASN A 46 1.89 -8.46 -14.46
C ASN A 46 0.71 -8.98 -13.61
N TRP A 47 0.72 -8.77 -12.29
CA TRP A 47 -0.42 -9.09 -11.42
C TRP A 47 -1.44 -7.96 -11.36
N VAL A 48 -0.97 -6.71 -11.33
CA VAL A 48 -1.84 -5.53 -11.37
C VAL A 48 -2.66 -5.50 -12.66
N ALA A 49 -2.06 -5.90 -13.78
CA ALA A 49 -2.76 -6.02 -15.07
C ALA A 49 -3.95 -7.01 -15.06
N LYS A 50 -4.02 -7.93 -14.09
CA LYS A 50 -5.14 -8.86 -13.93
C LYS A 50 -6.29 -8.28 -13.10
N GLY A 51 -6.10 -7.12 -12.50
CA GLY A 51 -7.03 -6.48 -11.58
C GLY A 51 -6.33 -5.95 -10.34
N THR A 52 -6.68 -4.73 -9.97
CA THR A 52 -6.22 -4.07 -8.74
C THR A 52 -7.36 -3.23 -8.16
N ILE A 53 -7.16 -2.75 -6.94
CA ILE A 53 -8.12 -1.88 -6.26
C ILE A 53 -8.18 -0.54 -7.02
N PRO A 54 -9.37 -0.02 -7.33
CA PRO A 54 -9.51 1.31 -7.91
C PRO A 54 -8.78 2.36 -7.06
N SER A 55 -8.11 3.31 -7.72
CA SER A 55 -7.31 4.37 -7.07
C SER A 55 -5.99 3.92 -6.41
N ALA A 56 -5.67 2.62 -6.44
CA ALA A 56 -4.37 2.13 -5.97
C ALA A 56 -3.25 2.39 -7.00
N MET A 57 -2.10 2.83 -6.50
CA MET A 57 -0.89 3.03 -7.30
C MET A 57 -0.01 1.79 -7.25
N ASN A 58 0.48 1.33 -8.41
CA ASN A 58 1.39 0.20 -8.44
C ASN A 58 2.84 0.62 -8.18
N VAL A 59 3.38 0.20 -7.03
CA VAL A 59 4.77 0.41 -6.66
C VAL A 59 5.42 -0.95 -6.34
N PRO A 60 5.97 -1.64 -7.34
CA PRO A 60 6.49 -2.99 -7.15
C PRO A 60 7.53 -3.08 -6.04
N TRP A 61 7.39 -4.04 -5.14
CA TRP A 61 8.30 -4.25 -4.00
C TRP A 61 9.77 -4.44 -4.41
N THR A 62 10.02 -4.92 -5.63
CA THR A 62 11.38 -5.06 -6.20
C THR A 62 12.11 -3.73 -6.35
N LYS A 63 11.38 -2.60 -6.44
CA LYS A 63 11.93 -1.24 -6.46
C LYS A 63 12.02 -0.60 -5.08
N LEU A 64 11.52 -1.27 -4.05
CA LEU A 64 11.46 -0.76 -2.67
C LEU A 64 12.38 -1.53 -1.70
N ASN A 65 12.98 -2.63 -2.16
CA ASN A 65 13.76 -3.52 -1.31
C ASN A 65 15.27 -3.48 -1.67
N PRO A 66 16.11 -2.86 -0.83
CA PRO A 66 17.57 -2.84 -1.04
C PRO A 66 18.19 -4.22 -1.16
N ALA A 67 17.67 -5.22 -0.45
CA ALA A 67 18.18 -6.60 -0.49
C ALA A 67 17.89 -7.30 -1.84
N LYS A 68 17.09 -6.69 -2.71
CA LYS A 68 16.85 -7.14 -4.09
C LYS A 68 17.51 -6.25 -5.14
N GLY A 69 18.39 -5.34 -4.73
CA GLY A 69 19.15 -4.48 -5.62
C GLY A 69 18.50 -3.12 -5.90
N ALA A 70 17.43 -2.75 -5.19
CA ALA A 70 16.89 -1.40 -5.29
C ALA A 70 17.89 -0.39 -4.73
N THR A 71 18.32 0.56 -5.55
CA THR A 71 19.18 1.66 -5.08
C THR A 71 18.35 2.71 -4.35
N PRO A 72 18.95 3.47 -3.41
CA PRO A 72 18.24 4.56 -2.72
C PRO A 72 17.62 5.59 -3.68
N ILE A 73 18.27 5.84 -4.82
CA ILE A 73 17.78 6.76 -5.85
C ILE A 73 16.55 6.17 -6.56
N GLU A 74 16.54 4.88 -6.87
CA GLU A 74 15.37 4.23 -7.47
C GLU A 74 14.18 4.20 -6.51
N MET A 75 14.42 3.91 -5.24
CA MET A 75 13.39 3.99 -4.19
C MET A 75 12.82 5.40 -4.08
N LEU A 76 13.69 6.42 -4.05
CA LEU A 76 13.29 7.82 -4.01
C LEU A 76 12.45 8.18 -5.24
N ARG A 77 12.90 7.86 -6.46
CA ARG A 77 12.12 8.13 -7.68
C ARG A 77 10.78 7.40 -7.66
N SER A 78 10.79 6.15 -7.20
CA SER A 78 9.59 5.32 -7.11
C SER A 78 8.57 5.95 -6.19
N CYS A 79 8.94 6.40 -4.98
CA CYS A 79 7.98 7.05 -4.08
C CYS A 79 7.65 8.50 -4.48
N LYS A 80 8.63 9.27 -4.98
CA LYS A 80 8.46 10.70 -5.30
C LYS A 80 7.59 10.94 -6.53
N THR A 81 7.55 10.00 -7.48
CA THR A 81 6.64 10.07 -8.64
C THR A 81 5.16 10.06 -8.23
N TYR A 82 4.86 9.59 -7.02
CA TYR A 82 3.49 9.38 -6.53
C TYR A 82 3.11 10.32 -5.37
N LEU A 83 4.00 11.21 -4.95
CA LEU A 83 3.80 12.18 -3.85
C LEU A 83 3.89 13.64 -4.35
N MET A 84 3.65 13.87 -5.65
CA MET A 84 3.76 15.16 -6.35
C MET A 84 2.42 15.62 -6.87
#